data_AF-A0A353V498-F1
#
_entry.id   AF-A0A353V498-F1
#
_cell.length_a   1.000
_cell.length_b   1.000
_cell.length_c   1.000
_cell.angle_alpha   90.00
_cell.angle_beta   90.00
_cell.angle_gamma   90.00
#
_symmetry.space_group_name_H-M   'P 1'
#
loop_
_entity.id
_entity.type
_entity.pdbx_description
1 polymer ?
#
loop_
_entity_poly.entity_id
_entity_poly.type
_entity_poly.pdbx_seq_one_letter_code
_entity_poly.pdbx_strand_id
1 'polypeptide(L)'
;MAPAGRRAPRGGRGRARRRRPRRARVPPAPGRLTLRGPWPRARGGEGVPPSTTLAATRDGDSGGASVGSVPDTTGLGGHPLAPARPPHTPATLGGPPESAVTSPAGLTPHGAPPIYFTFAGLARLGVPHATTTRHCPGVASFAEAIDARAPRPPFGPETGPALRPAGLDLARVAYARQVHGAAAAPAPAGGGFAGSVDVVTTGARALPLAIFTADCLAIVLHDPGAPALAAAHVGWRGTVRGAAQAAVRALAALGARAGRVHAAIAPSIGPCCYEVDEPVTRDLARAYPGRWEAWTRPAAGAGRVMLDLWAANEALLAEAGVDPARIENPRLCTACHPELLFSYRRGNRGRLVTLAALP
;
A
#
# COMPACT_ATOMS: atom_id res chain seq x y z
N MET A 1 33.21 41.85 84.30
CA MET A 1 34.61 41.37 84.20
C MET A 1 34.62 40.08 83.38
N ALA A 2 35.08 40.17 82.13
CA ALA A 2 35.63 39.11 81.26
C ALA A 2 35.93 39.76 79.88
N PRO A 3 37.17 39.74 79.36
CA PRO A 3 37.56 40.46 78.15
C PRO A 3 37.89 39.57 76.93
N ALA A 4 38.16 40.28 75.82
CA ALA A 4 38.85 39.89 74.57
C ALA A 4 38.04 39.06 73.56
N GLY A 5 37.77 39.47 72.32
CA GLY A 5 38.39 40.49 71.47
C GLY A 5 39.35 39.87 70.46
N ARG A 6 38.84 39.25 69.38
CA ARG A 6 39.61 38.96 68.16
C ARG A 6 38.77 39.25 66.90
N ARG A 7 39.29 40.15 66.07
CA ARG A 7 38.76 40.54 64.74
C ARG A 7 39.16 39.51 63.69
N ALA A 8 38.22 39.15 62.80
CA ALA A 8 38.48 38.40 61.58
C ALA A 8 38.73 39.37 60.39
N PRO A 9 39.66 39.05 59.45
CA PRO A 9 39.92 39.87 58.28
C PRO A 9 39.03 39.52 57.07
N ARG A 10 38.90 40.52 56.20
CA ARG A 10 38.02 40.65 55.02
C ARG A 10 38.34 39.63 53.92
N GLY A 11 37.33 38.91 53.44
CA GLY A 11 37.38 38.09 52.23
C GLY A 11 37.27 38.93 50.96
N GLY A 12 38.27 38.84 50.08
CA GLY A 12 38.35 39.53 48.79
C GLY A 12 37.41 38.95 47.73
N ARG A 13 36.78 39.83 46.96
CA ARG A 13 35.95 39.49 45.80
C ARG A 13 36.84 39.31 44.56
N GLY A 14 37.10 38.05 44.17
CA GLY A 14 37.71 37.72 42.89
C GLY A 14 36.70 37.83 41.75
N ARG A 15 36.88 38.82 40.86
CA ARG A 15 36.13 38.94 39.59
C ARG A 15 36.72 37.98 38.56
N ALA A 16 35.99 36.90 38.25
CA ALA A 16 36.31 36.03 37.11
C ALA A 16 36.00 36.77 35.79
N ARG A 17 37.03 36.89 34.94
CA ARG A 17 36.95 37.49 33.60
C ARG A 17 36.17 36.56 32.66
N ARG A 18 35.01 37.02 32.18
CA ARG A 18 34.21 36.36 31.14
C ARG A 18 34.98 36.36 29.81
N ARG A 19 35.32 35.17 29.31
CA ARG A 19 35.82 34.97 27.94
C ARG A 19 34.66 35.19 26.95
N ARG A 20 34.83 36.12 26.01
CA ARG A 20 33.87 36.35 24.90
C ARG A 20 33.97 35.20 23.89
N PRO A 21 32.85 34.58 23.47
CA PRO A 21 32.87 33.64 22.36
C PRO A 21 33.09 34.36 21.02
N ARG A 22 33.89 33.75 20.16
CA ARG A 22 34.31 34.25 18.83
C ARG A 22 33.09 34.36 17.91
N ARG A 23 32.98 35.47 17.18
CA ARG A 23 32.00 35.65 16.09
C ARG A 23 32.30 34.66 14.96
N ALA A 24 31.35 33.78 14.66
CA ALA A 24 31.39 32.95 13.45
C ALA A 24 31.12 33.84 12.22
N ARG A 25 31.93 33.67 11.17
CA ARG A 25 31.79 34.35 9.88
C ARG A 25 30.60 33.75 9.12
N VAL A 26 29.72 34.63 8.63
CA VAL A 26 28.60 34.28 7.75
C VAL A 26 29.12 34.13 6.31
N PRO A 27 28.85 33.02 5.60
CA PRO A 27 29.18 32.89 4.18
C PRO A 27 28.22 33.72 3.31
N PRO A 28 28.66 34.25 2.15
CA PRO A 28 27.80 35.04 1.27
C PRO A 28 26.72 34.17 0.60
N ALA A 29 25.55 34.77 0.38
CA ALA A 29 24.42 34.13 -0.30
C ALA A 29 24.75 33.85 -1.79
N PRO A 30 24.34 32.70 -2.35
CA PRO A 30 24.49 32.44 -3.78
C PRO A 30 23.56 33.35 -4.60
N GLY A 31 24.15 34.00 -5.61
CA GLY A 31 23.51 34.98 -6.47
C GLY A 31 22.39 34.40 -7.32
N ARG A 32 21.37 35.23 -7.57
CA ARG A 32 20.30 35.00 -8.54
C ARG A 32 20.88 34.87 -9.95
N LEU A 33 20.88 33.65 -10.52
CA LEU A 33 20.94 33.51 -11.98
C LEU A 33 19.53 33.75 -12.55
N THR A 34 19.44 34.79 -13.37
CA THR A 34 18.33 35.01 -14.29
C THR A 34 18.68 34.31 -15.60
N LEU A 35 17.89 33.32 -16.02
CA LEU A 35 17.96 32.78 -17.38
C LEU A 35 16.68 33.17 -18.11
N ARG A 36 16.80 34.23 -18.90
CA ARG A 36 15.91 34.57 -20.02
C ARG A 36 16.48 33.89 -21.27
N GLY A 37 15.68 33.10 -21.99
CA GLY A 37 16.03 32.60 -23.33
C GLY A 37 15.27 31.33 -23.72
N PRO A 38 14.76 31.21 -24.97
CA PRO A 38 13.65 30.32 -25.32
C PRO A 38 14.08 28.87 -25.65
N TRP A 39 13.20 27.93 -25.34
CA TRP A 39 13.31 26.51 -25.69
C TRP A 39 13.09 26.28 -27.19
N PRO A 40 13.94 25.53 -27.90
CA PRO A 40 13.69 25.18 -29.29
C PRO A 40 12.67 24.04 -29.41
N ARG A 41 11.82 24.17 -30.45
CA ARG A 41 10.71 23.29 -30.82
C ARG A 41 11.17 21.90 -31.27
N ALA A 42 10.30 20.92 -31.00
CA ALA A 42 10.34 19.56 -31.49
C ALA A 42 10.34 19.47 -33.03
N ARG A 43 11.10 18.51 -33.57
CA ARG A 43 10.86 17.90 -34.89
C ARG A 43 10.68 16.39 -34.71
N GLY A 44 9.68 15.84 -35.41
CA GLY A 44 9.32 14.43 -35.40
C GLY A 44 10.26 13.53 -36.21
N GLY A 45 9.95 12.24 -36.18
CA GLY A 45 10.61 11.19 -36.95
C GLY A 45 10.22 9.80 -36.47
N GLU A 46 9.21 9.24 -37.13
CA GLU A 46 8.93 7.83 -37.48
C GLU A 46 9.83 6.71 -36.95
N GLY A 47 9.21 5.55 -36.67
CA GLY A 47 9.90 4.25 -36.68
C GLY A 47 9.38 3.23 -35.67
N VAL A 48 8.25 2.59 -35.95
CA VAL A 48 7.84 1.32 -35.32
C VAL A 48 8.44 0.17 -36.12
N PRO A 49 9.13 -0.80 -35.49
CA PRO A 49 9.26 -2.15 -36.05
C PRO A 49 8.34 -3.16 -35.33
N PRO A 50 7.82 -4.17 -36.06
CA PRO A 50 6.73 -5.03 -35.60
C PRO A 50 7.16 -6.21 -34.73
N SER A 51 6.18 -6.71 -33.99
CA SER A 51 6.13 -7.94 -33.20
C SER A 51 6.39 -9.20 -34.04
N THR A 52 7.28 -10.08 -33.56
CA THR A 52 7.44 -11.44 -34.07
C THR A 52 6.45 -12.39 -33.39
N THR A 53 5.54 -12.90 -34.22
CA THR A 53 4.66 -14.03 -33.96
C THR A 53 5.47 -15.32 -34.06
N LEU A 54 5.50 -16.15 -33.01
CA LEU A 54 5.98 -17.53 -33.09
C LEU A 54 4.81 -18.42 -33.50
N ALA A 55 4.80 -18.79 -34.79
CA ALA A 55 3.92 -19.80 -35.35
C ALA A 55 4.48 -21.20 -35.07
N ALA A 56 3.54 -22.10 -34.80
CA ALA A 56 3.75 -23.52 -34.57
C ALA A 56 4.36 -24.22 -35.80
N THR A 57 5.37 -25.04 -35.57
CA THR A 57 5.85 -26.03 -36.52
C THR A 57 4.95 -27.26 -36.47
N ARG A 58 4.35 -27.59 -37.62
CA ARG A 58 3.89 -28.92 -37.98
C ARG A 58 5.11 -29.71 -38.46
N ASP A 59 5.31 -30.90 -37.92
CA ASP A 59 5.83 -32.03 -38.67
C ASP A 59 4.93 -33.22 -38.34
N GLY A 60 4.37 -33.81 -39.39
CA GLY A 60 3.58 -35.02 -39.30
C GLY A 60 4.46 -36.26 -39.26
N ASP A 61 3.90 -37.35 -38.76
CA ASP A 61 4.00 -38.58 -39.53
C ASP A 61 2.78 -39.48 -39.30
N SER A 62 2.48 -40.17 -40.37
CA SER A 62 1.45 -41.14 -40.63
C SER A 62 1.64 -42.46 -39.86
N GLY A 63 0.55 -43.19 -39.62
CA GLY A 63 0.66 -44.63 -39.33
C GLY A 63 -0.49 -45.25 -38.54
N GLY A 64 -1.30 -46.05 -39.23
CA GLY A 64 -1.71 -47.36 -38.71
C GLY A 64 -2.93 -47.41 -37.78
N ALA A 65 -4.10 -47.67 -38.38
CA ALA A 65 -5.20 -48.33 -37.70
C ALA A 65 -4.84 -49.80 -37.44
N SER A 66 -5.01 -50.28 -36.21
CA SER A 66 -5.27 -51.70 -35.94
C SER A 66 -6.15 -51.87 -34.70
N VAL A 67 -7.26 -52.56 -34.98
CA VAL A 67 -8.16 -53.24 -34.05
C VAL A 67 -7.44 -54.36 -33.28
N GLY A 68 -7.82 -54.54 -32.01
CA GLY A 68 -7.44 -55.69 -31.18
C GLY A 68 -8.00 -55.50 -29.76
N SER A 69 -9.23 -55.95 -29.50
CA SER A 69 -9.55 -57.26 -28.90
C SER A 69 -9.33 -57.32 -27.38
N VAL A 70 -10.46 -57.30 -26.68
CA VAL A 70 -10.68 -57.63 -25.27
C VAL A 70 -10.39 -59.11 -25.03
N PRO A 71 -9.90 -59.50 -23.84
CA PRO A 71 -10.26 -60.79 -23.28
C PRO A 71 -10.98 -60.65 -21.94
N ASP A 72 -12.16 -61.29 -21.91
CA ASP A 72 -12.81 -61.83 -20.73
C ASP A 72 -11.87 -62.80 -19.99
N THR A 73 -11.85 -62.73 -18.66
CA THR A 73 -11.70 -63.93 -17.82
C THR A 73 -12.54 -63.80 -16.56
N THR A 74 -13.56 -64.65 -16.51
CA THR A 74 -14.30 -65.11 -15.34
C THR A 74 -13.39 -65.81 -14.32
N GLY A 75 -13.67 -65.66 -13.03
CA GLY A 75 -12.99 -66.40 -11.96
C GLY A 75 -13.62 -66.21 -10.58
N LEU A 76 -14.49 -67.16 -10.22
CA LEU A 76 -15.28 -67.29 -9.00
C LEU A 76 -14.46 -67.34 -7.69
N GLY A 77 -15.04 -66.84 -6.60
CA GLY A 77 -14.61 -67.15 -5.23
C GLY A 77 -15.49 -66.46 -4.17
N GLY A 78 -16.55 -67.15 -3.73
CA GLY A 78 -17.46 -66.68 -2.68
C GLY A 78 -16.98 -66.97 -1.27
N HIS A 79 -17.35 -66.10 -0.32
CA HIS A 79 -17.49 -66.37 1.11
C HIS A 79 -18.45 -65.32 1.75
N PRO A 80 -19.08 -65.61 2.91
CA PRO A 80 -20.50 -65.30 3.18
C PRO A 80 -20.78 -63.89 3.73
N LEU A 81 -22.01 -63.43 3.47
CA LEU A 81 -22.59 -62.18 3.95
C LEU A 81 -22.73 -62.13 5.47
N ALA A 82 -22.15 -61.10 6.09
CA ALA A 82 -22.41 -60.66 7.46
C ALA A 82 -23.57 -59.63 7.48
N PRO A 83 -24.36 -59.54 8.58
CA PRO A 83 -25.60 -58.77 8.60
C PRO A 83 -25.38 -57.25 8.51
N ALA A 84 -26.30 -56.59 7.79
CA ALA A 84 -26.31 -55.17 7.53
C ALA A 84 -26.41 -54.33 8.82
N ARG A 85 -25.47 -53.38 8.98
CA ARG A 85 -25.55 -52.29 9.98
C ARG A 85 -26.55 -51.23 9.51
N PRO A 86 -27.35 -50.63 10.43
CA PRO A 86 -28.27 -49.56 10.06
C PRO A 86 -27.51 -48.31 9.57
N PRO A 87 -28.13 -47.49 8.71
CA PRO A 87 -27.48 -46.30 8.16
C PRO A 87 -27.12 -45.32 9.27
N HIS A 88 -25.84 -44.98 9.37
CA HIS A 88 -25.36 -43.89 10.20
C HIS A 88 -25.89 -42.58 9.62
N THR A 89 -26.81 -41.93 10.33
CA THR A 89 -27.12 -40.52 10.14
C THR A 89 -25.81 -39.75 10.23
N PRO A 90 -25.38 -39.00 9.21
CA PRO A 90 -24.23 -38.14 9.36
C PRO A 90 -24.59 -37.12 10.45
N ALA A 91 -23.86 -37.20 11.56
CA ALA A 91 -23.87 -36.15 12.55
C ALA A 91 -23.57 -34.84 11.79
N THR A 92 -24.51 -33.91 11.85
CA THR A 92 -24.25 -32.50 11.56
C THR A 92 -23.07 -32.09 12.42
N LEU A 93 -21.86 -32.16 11.85
CA LEU A 93 -20.73 -31.39 12.31
C LEU A 93 -21.21 -29.94 12.18
N GLY A 94 -21.64 -29.38 13.31
CA GLY A 94 -21.86 -27.96 13.42
C GLY A 94 -20.64 -27.28 12.82
N GLY A 95 -20.85 -26.57 11.71
CA GLY A 95 -19.84 -25.65 11.21
C GLY A 95 -19.43 -24.74 12.37
N PRO A 96 -18.18 -24.26 12.37
CA PRO A 96 -17.76 -23.29 13.39
C PRO A 96 -18.83 -22.18 13.46
N PRO A 97 -19.22 -21.74 14.66
CA PRO A 97 -20.16 -20.63 14.78
C PRO A 97 -19.64 -19.51 13.90
N GLU A 98 -20.53 -18.93 13.09
CA GLU A 98 -20.31 -17.78 12.23
C GLU A 98 -19.44 -16.78 13.01
N SER A 99 -18.13 -16.83 12.75
CA SER A 99 -17.17 -16.24 13.66
C SER A 99 -17.37 -14.75 13.54
N ALA A 100 -17.88 -14.12 14.59
CA ALA A 100 -17.86 -12.68 14.72
C ALA A 100 -16.46 -12.23 14.32
N VAL A 101 -16.35 -11.54 13.19
CA VAL A 101 -15.07 -11.05 12.68
C VAL A 101 -14.54 -10.13 13.75
N THR A 102 -13.62 -10.64 14.58
CA THR A 102 -12.92 -9.82 15.56
C THR A 102 -12.22 -8.75 14.76
N SER A 103 -12.58 -7.49 15.00
CA SER A 103 -12.02 -6.36 14.26
C SER A 103 -10.49 -6.46 14.24
N PRO A 104 -9.86 -6.51 13.04
CA PRO A 104 -8.40 -6.50 12.93
C PRO A 104 -7.85 -5.32 13.73
N ALA A 105 -6.75 -5.50 14.46
CA ALA A 105 -6.22 -4.48 15.35
C ALA A 105 -6.09 -3.12 14.62
N GLY A 106 -6.67 -2.06 15.19
CA GLY A 106 -6.67 -0.70 14.62
C GLY A 106 -7.77 -0.38 13.61
N LEU A 107 -8.48 -1.38 13.08
CA LEU A 107 -9.60 -1.16 12.15
C LEU A 107 -10.96 -1.20 12.86
N THR A 108 -11.83 -0.27 12.52
CA THR A 108 -13.26 -0.32 12.84
C THR A 108 -14.05 -0.73 11.60
N PRO A 109 -14.75 -1.88 11.61
CA PRO A 109 -15.63 -2.30 10.51
C PRO A 109 -16.91 -1.48 10.46
N HIS A 110 -17.45 -1.30 9.25
CA HIS A 110 -18.75 -0.66 9.01
C HIS A 110 -19.59 -1.50 8.06
N GLY A 111 -20.83 -1.80 8.44
CA GLY A 111 -21.75 -2.69 7.70
C GLY A 111 -21.69 -4.16 8.16
N ALA A 112 -22.67 -4.96 7.72
CA ALA A 112 -22.75 -6.40 7.99
C ALA A 112 -23.18 -7.15 6.71
N PRO A 113 -22.29 -7.94 6.06
CA PRO A 113 -20.84 -8.01 6.33
C PRO A 113 -20.17 -6.64 6.17
N PRO A 114 -18.98 -6.40 6.76
CA PRO A 114 -18.31 -5.11 6.67
C PRO A 114 -18.11 -4.71 5.21
N ILE A 115 -18.59 -3.53 4.82
CA ILE A 115 -18.43 -2.96 3.48
C ILE A 115 -17.18 -2.08 3.39
N TYR A 116 -16.72 -1.50 4.50
CA TYR A 116 -15.43 -0.82 4.60
C TYR A 116 -14.91 -0.82 6.04
N PHE A 117 -13.64 -0.44 6.19
CA PHE A 117 -12.96 -0.20 7.46
C PHE A 117 -12.52 1.25 7.58
N THR A 118 -12.45 1.74 8.82
CA THR A 118 -11.76 2.99 9.19
C THR A 118 -10.61 2.70 10.15
N PHE A 119 -9.54 3.47 10.06
CA PHE A 119 -8.39 3.46 10.95
C PHE A 119 -8.64 4.31 12.20
N ALA A 120 -8.31 3.77 13.37
CA ALA A 120 -8.49 4.49 14.62
C ALA A 120 -7.63 5.76 14.68
N GLY A 121 -6.42 5.73 14.11
CA GLY A 121 -5.51 6.88 14.03
C GLY A 121 -6.07 8.05 13.22
N LEU A 122 -6.55 7.77 12.00
CA LEU A 122 -7.13 8.80 11.14
C LEU A 122 -8.47 9.32 11.68
N ALA A 123 -9.29 8.46 12.29
CA ALA A 123 -10.55 8.86 12.91
C ALA A 123 -10.34 9.84 14.07
N ARG A 124 -9.33 9.64 14.91
CA ARG A 124 -8.97 10.59 16.00
C ARG A 124 -8.54 11.96 15.49
N LEU A 125 -8.02 12.04 14.27
CA LEU A 125 -7.65 13.29 13.61
C LEU A 125 -8.83 13.94 12.87
N GLY A 126 -10.01 13.32 12.91
CA GLY A 126 -11.19 13.80 12.20
C GLY A 126 -11.09 13.68 10.67
N VAL A 127 -10.16 12.88 10.13
CA VAL A 127 -9.98 12.70 8.69
C VAL A 127 -11.10 11.81 8.15
N PRO A 128 -11.96 12.27 7.22
CA PRO A 128 -12.89 11.39 6.52
C PRO A 128 -12.13 10.36 5.66
N HIS A 129 -12.38 9.07 5.86
CA HIS A 129 -11.66 8.01 5.15
C HIS A 129 -12.41 6.68 5.19
N ALA A 130 -12.12 5.81 4.23
CA ALA A 130 -12.64 4.44 4.18
C ALA A 130 -11.66 3.54 3.40
N THR A 131 -11.47 2.31 3.85
CA THR A 131 -10.87 1.24 3.04
C THR A 131 -11.91 0.16 2.80
N THR A 132 -12.36 0.03 1.56
CA THR A 132 -13.44 -0.89 1.22
C THR A 132 -13.05 -2.35 1.41
N THR A 133 -14.04 -3.19 1.61
CA THR A 133 -13.93 -4.65 1.50
C THR A 133 -14.46 -5.09 0.14
N ARG A 134 -14.48 -6.41 -0.11
CA ARG A 134 -15.14 -6.97 -1.29
C ARG A 134 -16.67 -6.87 -1.27
N HIS A 135 -17.25 -6.49 -0.13
CA HIS A 135 -18.70 -6.32 0.04
C HIS A 135 -19.17 -4.90 -0.25
N CYS A 136 -18.26 -3.94 -0.46
CA CYS A 136 -18.65 -2.58 -0.82
C CYS A 136 -19.39 -2.56 -2.17
N PRO A 137 -20.64 -2.05 -2.21
CA PRO A 137 -21.41 -2.07 -3.43
C PRO A 137 -20.91 -1.04 -4.44
N GLY A 138 -21.10 -1.35 -5.72
CA GLY A 138 -20.80 -0.45 -6.83
C GLY A 138 -19.32 -0.26 -7.17
N VAL A 139 -18.37 -0.82 -6.43
CA VAL A 139 -16.95 -0.81 -6.86
C VAL A 139 -16.78 -1.86 -7.95
N ALA A 140 -16.68 -1.40 -9.21
CA ALA A 140 -16.52 -2.29 -10.34
C ALA A 140 -15.18 -3.02 -10.27
N SER A 141 -15.20 -4.32 -10.56
CA SER A 141 -13.97 -5.07 -10.84
C SER A 141 -13.40 -4.59 -12.18
N PHE A 142 -12.10 -4.33 -12.22
CA PHE A 142 -11.40 -4.02 -13.46
C PHE A 142 -10.08 -4.77 -13.50
N ALA A 143 -9.88 -5.52 -14.59
CA ALA A 143 -8.63 -6.23 -14.84
C ALA A 143 -7.53 -5.25 -15.29
N GLU A 144 -7.91 -4.24 -16.08
CA GLU A 144 -7.01 -3.30 -16.73
C GLU A 144 -6.96 -1.95 -16.02
N ALA A 145 -5.79 -1.31 -16.02
CA ALA A 145 -5.64 0.01 -15.46
C ALA A 145 -6.58 1.03 -16.13
N ILE A 146 -7.00 2.05 -15.37
CA ILE A 146 -7.84 3.15 -15.87
C ILE A 146 -7.22 3.71 -17.17
N ASP A 147 -8.02 3.79 -18.24
CA ASP A 147 -7.56 4.34 -19.52
C ASP A 147 -7.32 5.85 -19.37
N ALA A 148 -6.09 6.29 -19.63
CA ALA A 148 -5.73 7.70 -19.55
C ALA A 148 -6.39 8.55 -20.65
N ARG A 149 -6.86 7.95 -21.75
CA ARG A 149 -7.53 8.66 -22.87
C ARG A 149 -9.02 8.88 -22.62
N ALA A 150 -9.63 8.04 -21.80
CA ALA A 150 -11.04 8.12 -21.41
C ALA A 150 -11.22 7.72 -19.94
N PRO A 151 -10.63 8.48 -19.00
CA PRO A 151 -10.55 8.06 -17.60
C PRO A 151 -11.94 8.05 -16.96
N ARG A 152 -12.27 6.92 -16.34
CA ARG A 152 -13.47 6.76 -15.53
C ARG A 152 -13.07 6.05 -14.24
N PRO A 153 -13.48 6.55 -13.06
CA PRO A 153 -13.27 5.79 -11.86
C PRO A 153 -14.24 4.59 -11.87
N PRO A 154 -13.84 3.46 -11.29
CA PRO A 154 -14.63 2.23 -11.23
C PRO A 154 -15.74 2.32 -10.15
N PHE A 155 -16.37 3.48 -9.99
CA PHE A 155 -17.46 3.70 -9.03
C PHE A 155 -18.81 3.69 -9.74
N GLY A 156 -19.65 2.76 -9.33
CA GLY A 156 -21.07 2.73 -9.68
C GLY A 156 -21.90 3.65 -8.77
N PRO A 157 -23.19 3.81 -9.09
CA PRO A 157 -24.08 4.74 -8.37
C PRO A 157 -24.26 4.39 -6.89
N GLU A 158 -24.10 3.12 -6.51
CA GLU A 158 -24.25 2.62 -5.13
C GLU A 158 -23.09 3.03 -4.21
N THR A 159 -21.89 3.28 -4.75
CA THR A 159 -20.68 3.46 -3.94
C THR A 159 -20.72 4.77 -3.14
N GLY A 160 -21.24 5.84 -3.73
CA GLY A 160 -21.37 7.14 -3.06
C GLY A 160 -22.24 7.06 -1.80
N PRO A 161 -23.51 6.61 -1.91
CA PRO A 161 -24.37 6.39 -0.76
C PRO A 161 -23.74 5.47 0.31
N ALA A 162 -23.06 4.40 -0.10
CA ALA A 162 -22.44 3.45 0.81
C ALA A 162 -21.25 4.04 1.61
N LEU A 163 -20.50 4.97 1.03
CA LEU A 163 -19.34 5.62 1.67
C LEU A 163 -19.65 6.97 2.30
N ARG A 164 -20.86 7.52 2.10
CA ARG A 164 -21.29 8.79 2.69
C ARG A 164 -21.17 8.83 4.23
N PRO A 165 -21.49 7.76 4.99
CA PRO A 165 -21.29 7.76 6.45
C PRO A 165 -19.83 7.93 6.89
N ALA A 166 -18.85 7.64 6.02
CA ALA A 166 -17.43 7.88 6.25
C ALA A 166 -17.01 9.34 5.98
N GLY A 167 -17.97 10.23 5.64
CA GLY A 167 -17.72 11.64 5.35
C GLY A 167 -17.11 11.91 3.96
N LEU A 168 -17.26 10.96 3.02
CA LEU A 168 -16.67 11.04 1.69
C LEU A 168 -17.69 11.48 0.65
N ASP A 169 -17.37 12.53 -0.11
CA ASP A 169 -18.12 12.98 -1.28
C ASP A 169 -17.47 12.48 -2.58
N LEU A 170 -18.02 11.42 -3.16
CA LEU A 170 -17.48 10.84 -4.39
C LEU A 170 -17.74 11.70 -5.64
N ALA A 171 -18.58 12.74 -5.59
CA ALA A 171 -18.72 13.66 -6.71
C ALA A 171 -17.42 14.45 -6.97
N ARG A 172 -16.55 14.56 -5.96
CA ARG A 172 -15.27 15.28 -6.01
C ARG A 172 -14.05 14.37 -5.89
N VAL A 173 -14.22 13.06 -6.06
CA VAL A 173 -13.12 12.10 -5.88
C VAL A 173 -12.05 12.29 -6.95
N ALA A 174 -10.79 12.39 -6.52
CA ALA A 174 -9.63 12.35 -7.38
C ALA A 174 -9.03 10.93 -7.42
N TYR A 175 -8.60 10.52 -8.60
CA TYR A 175 -8.05 9.20 -8.85
C TYR A 175 -6.99 9.26 -9.95
N ALA A 176 -6.15 8.24 -10.06
CA ALA A 176 -5.08 8.18 -11.05
C ALA A 176 -5.04 6.82 -11.75
N ARG A 177 -4.39 6.79 -12.92
CA ARG A 177 -3.95 5.55 -13.53
C ARG A 177 -2.68 5.12 -12.81
N GLN A 178 -2.81 4.13 -11.93
CA GLN A 178 -1.70 3.56 -11.19
C GLN A 178 -0.78 2.75 -12.13
N VAL A 179 0.50 3.11 -12.18
CA VAL A 179 1.51 2.56 -13.10
C VAL A 179 2.66 1.85 -12.37
N HIS A 180 2.49 1.59 -11.07
CA HIS A 180 3.48 0.95 -10.20
C HIS A 180 4.81 1.73 -10.16
N GLY A 181 4.72 3.05 -10.26
CA GLY A 181 5.81 4.01 -10.12
C GLY A 181 5.89 4.65 -8.74
N ALA A 182 6.54 5.81 -8.69
CA ALA A 182 6.68 6.66 -7.52
C ALA A 182 6.40 8.14 -7.83
N ALA A 183 5.88 8.43 -9.02
CA ALA A 183 5.53 9.79 -9.43
C ALA A 183 4.33 10.29 -8.63
N ALA A 184 4.34 11.58 -8.31
CA ALA A 184 3.28 12.26 -7.58
C ALA A 184 2.66 13.38 -8.43
N ALA A 185 1.34 13.55 -8.32
CA ALA A 185 0.63 14.70 -8.89
C ALA A 185 -0.40 15.26 -7.90
N PRO A 186 -0.64 16.58 -7.91
CA PRO A 186 -1.76 17.15 -7.17
C PRO A 186 -3.09 16.71 -7.80
N ALA A 187 -4.10 16.50 -6.96
CA ALA A 187 -5.46 16.29 -7.39
C ALA A 187 -6.01 17.55 -8.10
N PRO A 188 -6.79 17.40 -9.18
CA PRO A 188 -7.50 18.54 -9.76
C PRO A 188 -8.49 19.13 -8.75
N ALA A 189 -8.68 20.46 -8.74
CA ALA A 189 -9.46 21.15 -7.70
C ALA A 189 -10.93 20.68 -7.57
N GLY A 190 -11.53 20.22 -8.67
CA GLY A 190 -12.89 19.66 -8.71
C GLY A 190 -12.97 18.15 -8.49
N GLY A 191 -11.86 17.47 -8.23
CA GLY A 191 -11.76 16.01 -8.34
C GLY A 191 -11.50 15.56 -9.78
N GLY A 192 -11.55 14.24 -10.00
CA GLY A 192 -11.34 13.63 -11.31
C GLY A 192 -9.92 13.07 -11.52
N PHE A 193 -9.54 12.91 -12.78
CA PHE A 193 -8.33 12.20 -13.16
C PHE A 193 -7.06 13.03 -12.94
N ALA A 194 -6.15 12.53 -12.11
CA ALA A 194 -4.86 13.16 -11.78
C ALA A 194 -3.69 12.71 -12.67
N GLY A 195 -3.97 11.98 -13.76
CA GLY A 195 -2.95 11.47 -14.67
C GLY A 195 -2.45 10.06 -14.35
N SER A 196 -1.30 9.70 -14.91
CA SER A 196 -0.65 8.40 -14.68
C SER A 196 0.42 8.52 -13.61
N VAL A 197 0.00 8.37 -12.35
CA VAL A 197 0.82 8.49 -11.15
C VAL A 197 0.39 7.46 -10.11
N ASP A 198 1.26 7.22 -9.13
CA ASP A 198 0.97 6.31 -8.01
C ASP A 198 0.86 7.04 -6.68
N VAL A 199 1.10 8.35 -6.67
CA VAL A 199 0.86 9.22 -5.51
C VAL A 199 -0.01 10.39 -5.97
N VAL A 200 -1.13 10.59 -5.28
CA VAL A 200 -1.99 11.77 -5.46
C VAL A 200 -1.94 12.59 -4.19
N THR A 201 -1.86 13.92 -4.29
CA THR A 201 -1.88 14.81 -3.13
C THR A 201 -2.97 15.87 -3.22
N THR A 202 -3.42 16.39 -2.10
CA THR A 202 -4.33 17.54 -2.07
C THR A 202 -4.12 18.38 -0.83
N GLY A 203 -4.35 19.69 -0.96
CA GLY A 203 -4.58 20.59 0.16
C GLY A 203 -6.01 21.12 0.23
N ALA A 204 -6.89 20.66 -0.66
CA ALA A 204 -8.30 21.03 -0.67
C ALA A 204 -9.11 20.17 0.31
N ARG A 205 -10.01 20.81 1.05
CA ARG A 205 -10.97 20.14 1.95
C ARG A 205 -12.06 19.42 1.16
N ALA A 206 -12.60 18.36 1.76
CA ALA A 206 -13.68 17.56 1.21
C ALA A 206 -13.43 17.09 -0.24
N LEU A 207 -12.17 16.78 -0.56
CA LEU A 207 -11.73 16.24 -1.85
C LEU A 207 -11.11 14.86 -1.60
N PRO A 208 -11.88 13.77 -1.77
CA PRO A 208 -11.35 12.42 -1.56
C PRO A 208 -10.27 12.06 -2.57
N LEU A 209 -9.17 11.49 -2.11
CA LEU A 209 -8.18 10.81 -2.94
C LEU A 209 -8.45 9.31 -2.91
N ALA A 210 -8.50 8.64 -4.07
CA ALA A 210 -8.76 7.21 -4.17
C ALA A 210 -7.56 6.44 -4.72
N ILE A 211 -7.22 5.33 -4.05
CA ILE A 211 -6.23 4.35 -4.48
C ILE A 211 -6.88 2.97 -4.56
N PHE A 212 -6.66 2.26 -5.67
CA PHE A 212 -7.24 0.95 -5.95
C PHE A 212 -6.22 -0.15 -5.75
N THR A 213 -6.56 -1.21 -5.03
CA THR A 213 -5.62 -2.31 -4.76
C THR A 213 -6.27 -3.67 -4.88
N ALA A 214 -5.43 -4.67 -5.13
CA ALA A 214 -5.67 -6.06 -4.83
C ALA A 214 -4.26 -6.63 -4.60
N ASP A 215 -3.88 -6.80 -3.34
CA ASP A 215 -2.52 -7.12 -2.83
C ASP A 215 -1.55 -5.95 -2.62
N CYS A 216 -1.47 -4.96 -3.52
CA CYS A 216 -0.56 -3.81 -3.30
C CYS A 216 -1.01 -2.96 -2.10
N LEU A 217 -0.08 -2.19 -1.51
CA LEU A 217 -0.41 -1.30 -0.40
C LEU A 217 -1.14 -0.07 -0.95
N ALA A 218 -2.15 0.39 -0.21
CA ALA A 218 -2.59 1.78 -0.26
C ALA A 218 -2.12 2.46 1.03
N ILE A 219 -1.44 3.60 0.93
CA ILE A 219 -0.93 4.35 2.07
C ILE A 219 -1.55 5.73 2.05
N VAL A 220 -2.29 6.07 3.11
CA VAL A 220 -2.81 7.43 3.35
C VAL A 220 -1.84 8.15 4.27
N LEU A 221 -1.46 9.38 3.94
CA LEU A 221 -0.58 10.21 4.74
C LEU A 221 -1.20 11.60 4.97
N HIS A 222 -1.18 12.08 6.21
CA HIS A 222 -1.74 13.38 6.58
C HIS A 222 -0.90 14.06 7.67
N ASP A 223 -0.60 15.36 7.52
CA ASP A 223 -0.07 16.19 8.62
C ASP A 223 -1.21 17.04 9.19
N PRO A 224 -1.64 16.86 10.46
CA PRO A 224 -2.72 17.66 11.05
C PRO A 224 -2.33 19.15 11.24
N GLY A 225 -1.04 19.49 11.15
CA GLY A 225 -0.53 20.85 11.20
C GLY A 225 -0.40 21.54 9.85
N ALA A 226 -0.88 20.94 8.75
CA ALA A 226 -0.92 21.52 7.41
C ALA A 226 -2.15 20.99 6.62
N PRO A 227 -2.69 21.74 5.65
CA PRO A 227 -3.70 21.21 4.74
C PRO A 227 -3.01 20.29 3.72
N ALA A 228 -2.57 19.12 4.15
CA ALA A 228 -1.75 18.23 3.34
C ALA A 228 -2.21 16.78 3.54
N LEU A 229 -2.72 16.20 2.46
CA LEU A 229 -3.12 14.80 2.36
C LEU A 229 -2.48 14.18 1.12
N ALA A 230 -2.00 12.95 1.26
CA ALA A 230 -1.52 12.14 0.16
C ALA A 230 -2.13 10.74 0.26
N ALA A 231 -2.42 10.15 -0.89
CA ALA A 231 -2.75 8.75 -1.01
C ALA A 231 -1.81 8.11 -2.04
N ALA A 232 -1.19 6.99 -1.67
CA ALA A 232 -0.15 6.35 -2.47
C ALA A 232 -0.48 4.87 -2.72
N HIS A 233 -0.36 4.45 -3.97
CA HIS A 233 -0.32 3.05 -4.38
C HIS A 233 1.11 2.54 -4.35
N VAL A 234 1.35 1.48 -3.58
CA VAL A 234 2.71 0.94 -3.39
C VAL A 234 2.71 -0.58 -3.53
N GLY A 235 2.97 -1.06 -4.74
CA GLY A 235 3.40 -2.44 -4.98
C GLY A 235 4.92 -2.58 -4.85
N TRP A 236 5.47 -3.77 -5.12
CA TRP A 236 6.92 -4.01 -5.01
C TRP A 236 7.76 -3.07 -5.88
N ARG A 237 7.32 -2.76 -7.11
CA ARG A 237 8.01 -1.78 -7.97
C ARG A 237 7.98 -0.37 -7.39
N GLY A 238 6.85 0.00 -6.77
CA GLY A 238 6.71 1.27 -6.06
C GLY A 238 7.64 1.32 -4.84
N THR A 239 7.77 0.22 -4.11
CA THR A 239 8.74 0.07 -3.01
C THR A 239 10.17 0.25 -3.52
N VAL A 240 10.60 -0.47 -4.55
CA VAL A 240 11.93 -0.30 -5.19
C VAL A 240 12.18 1.14 -5.62
N ARG A 241 11.16 1.84 -6.12
CA ARG A 241 11.24 3.23 -6.61
C ARG A 241 11.07 4.28 -5.50
N GLY A 242 10.84 3.87 -4.26
CA GLY A 242 10.65 4.76 -3.11
C GLY A 242 9.36 5.59 -3.14
N ALA A 243 8.24 4.98 -3.53
CA ALA A 243 6.93 5.65 -3.60
C ALA A 243 6.45 6.18 -2.24
N ALA A 244 6.70 5.44 -1.15
CA ALA A 244 6.37 5.90 0.20
C ALA A 244 7.12 7.20 0.56
N GLN A 245 8.43 7.25 0.28
CA GLN A 245 9.22 8.47 0.49
C GLN A 245 8.80 9.59 -0.47
N ALA A 246 8.40 9.26 -1.70
CA ALA A 246 7.89 10.24 -2.65
C ALA A 246 6.61 10.90 -2.14
N ALA A 247 5.71 10.15 -1.50
CA ALA A 247 4.51 10.69 -0.89
C ALA A 247 4.82 11.66 0.27
N VAL A 248 5.78 11.32 1.14
CA VAL A 248 6.23 12.22 2.22
C VAL A 248 6.84 13.52 1.65
N ARG A 249 7.68 13.41 0.60
CA ARG A 249 8.24 14.59 -0.09
C ARG A 249 7.14 15.46 -0.74
N ALA A 250 6.13 14.83 -1.34
CA ALA A 250 5.02 15.55 -1.96
C ALA A 250 4.17 16.29 -0.92
N LEU A 251 3.97 15.72 0.27
CA LEU A 251 3.35 16.41 1.40
C LEU A 251 4.17 17.62 1.88
N ALA A 252 5.50 17.51 1.92
CA ALA A 252 6.36 18.61 2.32
C ALA A 252 6.20 19.84 1.40
N ALA A 253 5.94 19.63 0.10
CA ALA A 253 5.63 20.70 -0.84
C ALA A 253 4.29 21.42 -0.52
N LEU A 254 3.39 20.79 0.24
CA LEU A 254 2.16 21.38 0.78
C LEU A 254 2.34 21.97 2.19
N GLY A 255 3.58 22.06 2.68
CA GLY A 255 3.91 22.62 4.00
C GLY A 255 3.86 21.61 5.15
N ALA A 256 3.70 20.31 4.86
CA ALA A 256 3.74 19.27 5.88
C ALA A 256 5.15 19.13 6.49
N ARG A 257 5.20 18.71 7.75
CA ARG A 257 6.45 18.28 8.42
C ARG A 257 6.40 16.77 8.62
N ALA A 258 7.39 16.06 8.07
CA ALA A 258 7.43 14.59 8.10
C ALA A 258 7.22 14.01 9.52
N GLY A 259 7.86 14.58 10.53
CA GLY A 259 7.70 14.13 11.92
C GLY A 259 6.28 14.23 12.49
N ARG A 260 5.39 15.05 11.91
CA ARG A 260 3.97 15.17 12.30
C ARG A 260 3.03 14.33 11.43
N VAL A 261 3.54 13.77 10.33
CA VAL A 261 2.71 12.98 9.42
C VAL A 261 2.23 11.73 10.14
N HIS A 262 0.94 11.45 10.01
CA HIS A 262 0.32 10.18 10.33
C HIS A 262 0.16 9.39 9.04
N ALA A 263 0.50 8.10 9.08
CA ALA A 263 0.38 7.19 7.96
C ALA A 263 -0.53 6.01 8.32
N ALA A 264 -1.41 5.63 7.41
CA ALA A 264 -2.24 4.44 7.53
C ALA A 264 -2.03 3.54 6.31
N ILE A 265 -1.59 2.30 6.54
CA ILE A 265 -1.36 1.29 5.52
C ILE A 265 -2.59 0.37 5.46
N ALA A 266 -3.29 0.37 4.33
CA ALA A 266 -4.45 -0.48 4.06
C ALA A 266 -4.12 -1.98 4.09
N PRO A 267 -5.11 -2.86 4.38
CA PRO A 267 -5.00 -4.29 4.12
C PRO A 267 -4.44 -4.57 2.73
N SER A 268 -3.41 -5.39 2.68
CA SER A 268 -2.65 -5.70 1.47
C SER A 268 -2.09 -7.12 1.58
N ILE A 269 -1.28 -7.61 0.64
CA ILE A 269 -0.70 -8.95 0.78
C ILE A 269 0.41 -8.95 1.83
N GLY A 270 0.36 -9.91 2.74
CA GLY A 270 1.34 -10.06 3.82
C GLY A 270 2.47 -11.03 3.48
N PRO A 271 3.54 -11.04 4.28
CA PRO A 271 4.67 -11.97 4.13
C PRO A 271 4.27 -13.44 4.35
N CYS A 272 3.07 -13.72 4.85
CA CYS A 272 2.52 -15.08 4.90
C CYS A 272 2.17 -15.63 3.50
N CYS A 273 1.91 -14.77 2.51
CA CYS A 273 1.43 -15.19 1.18
C CYS A 273 2.21 -14.58 0.00
N TYR A 274 3.05 -13.57 0.24
CA TYR A 274 3.75 -12.87 -0.85
C TYR A 274 5.10 -13.47 -1.20
N GLU A 275 5.07 -14.62 -1.87
CA GLU A 275 6.26 -15.23 -2.46
C GLU A 275 6.71 -14.47 -3.72
N VAL A 276 8.00 -14.18 -3.84
CA VAL A 276 8.64 -13.52 -4.99
C VAL A 276 9.94 -14.24 -5.40
N ASP A 277 10.38 -13.98 -6.61
CA ASP A 277 11.54 -14.60 -7.27
C ASP A 277 12.72 -13.62 -7.46
N GLU A 278 13.80 -14.11 -8.07
CA GLU A 278 15.07 -13.39 -8.29
C GLU A 278 14.90 -12.00 -8.92
N PRO A 279 14.05 -11.78 -9.94
CA PRO A 279 13.92 -10.46 -10.54
C PRO A 279 13.47 -9.39 -9.53
N VAL A 280 12.57 -9.75 -8.62
CA VAL A 280 12.09 -8.84 -7.57
C VAL A 280 13.16 -8.59 -6.52
N THR A 281 13.82 -9.66 -6.05
CA THR A 281 14.85 -9.55 -5.01
C THR A 281 16.09 -8.81 -5.51
N ARG A 282 16.50 -9.02 -6.76
CA ARG A 282 17.61 -8.29 -7.40
C ARG A 282 17.34 -6.78 -7.44
N ASP A 283 16.15 -6.38 -7.84
CA ASP A 283 15.78 -4.96 -7.95
C ASP A 283 15.71 -4.31 -6.55
N LEU A 284 15.20 -5.04 -5.55
CA LEU A 284 15.25 -4.63 -4.15
C LEU A 284 16.69 -4.51 -3.62
N ALA A 285 17.54 -5.49 -3.89
CA ALA A 285 18.94 -5.49 -3.48
C ALA A 285 19.72 -4.32 -4.07
N ARG A 286 19.45 -3.98 -5.34
CA ARG A 286 20.04 -2.80 -5.99
C ARG A 286 19.55 -1.50 -5.36
N ALA A 287 18.26 -1.38 -5.07
CA ALA A 287 17.69 -0.16 -4.49
C ALA A 287 18.08 0.02 -3.01
N TYR A 288 18.20 -1.08 -2.27
CA TYR A 288 18.38 -1.10 -0.82
C TYR A 288 19.46 -2.11 -0.38
N PRO A 289 20.75 -1.90 -0.75
CA PRO A 289 21.82 -2.84 -0.44
C PRO A 289 21.96 -3.11 1.07
N GLY A 290 21.98 -4.39 1.46
CA GLY A 290 22.14 -4.84 2.86
C GLY A 290 20.96 -4.53 3.78
N ARG A 291 19.85 -4.00 3.25
CA ARG A 291 18.65 -3.67 4.02
C ARG A 291 17.45 -4.49 3.61
N TRP A 292 17.32 -4.82 2.32
CA TRP A 292 16.15 -5.53 1.81
C TRP A 292 16.01 -6.93 2.41
N GLU A 293 17.11 -7.56 2.82
CA GLU A 293 17.12 -8.89 3.45
C GLU A 293 16.26 -8.91 4.72
N ALA A 294 16.25 -7.82 5.50
CA ALA A 294 15.44 -7.66 6.70
C ALA A 294 13.92 -7.66 6.42
N TRP A 295 13.51 -7.46 5.17
CA TRP A 295 12.12 -7.51 4.73
C TRP A 295 11.76 -8.84 4.07
N THR A 296 12.61 -9.86 4.21
CA THR A 296 12.39 -11.15 3.57
C THR A 296 12.63 -12.30 4.53
N ARG A 297 11.99 -13.43 4.23
CA ARG A 297 12.31 -14.73 4.85
C ARG A 297 12.34 -15.82 3.77
N PRO A 298 13.03 -16.94 4.01
CA PRO A 298 13.04 -18.05 3.07
C PRO A 298 11.62 -18.52 2.70
N ALA A 299 11.42 -18.83 1.42
CA ALA A 299 10.24 -19.54 0.94
C ALA A 299 10.56 -21.02 0.69
N ALA A 300 9.55 -21.84 0.43
CA ALA A 300 9.74 -23.27 0.19
C ALA A 300 10.43 -23.56 -1.16
N GLY A 301 10.25 -22.69 -2.16
CA GLY A 301 10.90 -22.82 -3.46
C GLY A 301 12.35 -22.34 -3.47
N ALA A 302 13.24 -23.08 -4.13
CA ALA A 302 14.62 -22.67 -4.32
C ALA A 302 14.70 -21.30 -5.03
N GLY A 303 15.52 -20.39 -4.49
CA GLY A 303 15.68 -19.03 -5.03
C GLY A 303 14.46 -18.12 -4.85
N ARG A 304 13.48 -18.51 -4.03
CA ARG A 304 12.31 -17.70 -3.70
C ARG A 304 12.34 -17.23 -2.25
N VAL A 305 11.74 -16.09 -2.02
CA VAL A 305 11.58 -15.50 -0.68
C VAL A 305 10.16 -15.04 -0.47
N MET A 306 9.76 -14.98 0.78
CA MET A 306 8.53 -14.32 1.20
C MET A 306 8.87 -12.87 1.51
N LEU A 307 8.32 -11.95 0.72
CA LEU A 307 8.59 -10.51 0.83
C LEU A 307 7.56 -9.84 1.75
N ASP A 308 8.06 -9.10 2.73
CA ASP A 308 7.28 -8.27 3.63
C ASP A 308 7.23 -6.82 3.13
N LEU A 309 6.23 -6.52 2.29
CA LEU A 309 5.99 -5.16 1.84
C LEU A 309 5.55 -4.23 2.99
N TRP A 310 4.98 -4.76 4.07
CA TRP A 310 4.59 -3.96 5.24
C TRP A 310 5.83 -3.42 5.94
N ALA A 311 6.73 -4.31 6.36
CA ALA A 311 7.97 -3.93 7.03
C ALA A 311 8.84 -3.03 6.15
N ALA A 312 8.94 -3.34 4.84
CA ALA A 312 9.67 -2.51 3.90
C ALA A 312 9.16 -1.07 3.89
N ASN A 313 7.85 -0.86 3.69
CA ASN A 313 7.32 0.49 3.57
C ASN A 313 7.19 1.22 4.92
N GLU A 314 7.02 0.52 6.04
CA GLU A 314 7.16 1.08 7.39
C GLU A 314 8.56 1.67 7.61
N ALA A 315 9.61 0.91 7.26
CA ALA A 315 10.99 1.39 7.34
C ALA A 315 11.26 2.59 6.41
N LEU A 316 10.77 2.54 5.17
CA LEU A 316 10.96 3.61 4.20
C LEU A 316 10.22 4.90 4.60
N LEU A 317 9.03 4.80 5.22
CA LEU A 317 8.33 5.95 5.81
C LEU A 317 9.13 6.54 6.98
N ALA A 318 9.65 5.69 7.87
CA ALA A 318 10.47 6.13 9.00
C ALA A 318 11.76 6.83 8.54
N GLU A 319 12.44 6.29 7.52
CA GLU A 319 13.61 6.92 6.88
C GLU A 319 13.27 8.28 6.25
N ALA A 320 12.05 8.44 5.74
CA ALA A 320 11.56 9.73 5.24
C ALA A 320 11.19 10.72 6.36
N GLY A 321 11.34 10.34 7.63
CA GLY A 321 11.13 11.16 8.82
C GLY A 321 9.74 11.07 9.43
N VAL A 322 8.90 10.11 9.00
CA VAL A 322 7.62 9.82 9.66
C VAL A 322 7.92 9.11 10.99
N ASP A 323 7.28 9.56 12.06
CA ASP A 323 7.41 8.92 13.37
C ASP A 323 6.83 7.49 13.31
N PRO A 324 7.61 6.42 13.60
CA PRO A 324 7.09 5.05 13.58
C PRO A 324 5.85 4.84 14.45
N ALA A 325 5.71 5.59 15.56
CA ALA A 325 4.53 5.51 16.43
C ALA A 325 3.25 6.09 15.78
N ARG A 326 3.39 6.80 14.65
CA ARG A 326 2.28 7.36 13.86
C ARG A 326 1.99 6.56 12.58
N ILE A 327 2.61 5.40 12.40
CA ILE A 327 2.35 4.51 11.28
C ILE A 327 1.41 3.40 11.76
N GLU A 328 0.18 3.40 11.26
CA GLU A 328 -0.81 2.37 11.54
C GLU A 328 -0.82 1.33 10.42
N ASN A 329 -0.66 0.06 10.79
CA ASN A 329 -0.75 -1.07 9.88
C ASN A 329 -1.47 -2.24 10.56
N PRO A 330 -2.64 -2.65 10.06
CA PRO A 330 -3.46 -3.68 10.68
C PRO A 330 -2.93 -5.10 10.42
N ARG A 331 -1.92 -5.25 9.56
CA ARG A 331 -1.31 -6.53 9.17
C ARG A 331 -2.35 -7.57 8.69
N LEU A 332 -3.40 -7.07 8.02
CA LEU A 332 -4.48 -7.89 7.47
C LEU A 332 -4.14 -8.33 6.04
N CYS A 333 -3.86 -9.63 5.86
CA CYS A 333 -3.44 -10.18 4.58
C CYS A 333 -4.63 -10.42 3.63
N THR A 334 -4.70 -9.68 2.53
CA THR A 334 -5.69 -9.86 1.45
C THR A 334 -5.79 -11.31 0.94
N ALA A 335 -4.68 -12.02 0.82
CA ALA A 335 -4.65 -13.40 0.33
C ALA A 335 -5.05 -14.46 1.39
N CYS A 336 -5.04 -14.11 2.68
CA CYS A 336 -5.52 -14.98 3.76
C CYS A 336 -7.01 -14.81 4.04
N HIS A 337 -7.58 -13.66 3.66
CA HIS A 337 -8.97 -13.29 3.95
C HIS A 337 -9.81 -13.12 2.67
N PRO A 338 -9.90 -14.16 1.81
CA PRO A 338 -10.63 -14.06 0.55
C PRO A 338 -12.14 -13.82 0.76
N GLU A 339 -12.71 -14.21 1.89
CA GLU A 339 -14.09 -13.94 2.28
C GLU A 339 -14.39 -12.44 2.40
N LEU A 340 -13.38 -11.64 2.72
CA LEU A 340 -13.51 -10.22 3.05
C LEU A 340 -12.83 -9.30 2.03
N LEU A 341 -11.74 -9.76 1.39
CA LEU A 341 -10.85 -8.92 0.60
C LEU A 341 -10.61 -9.50 -0.80
N PHE A 342 -10.34 -8.62 -1.76
CA PHE A 342 -9.85 -9.01 -3.08
C PHE A 342 -8.34 -9.24 -3.05
N SER A 343 -7.88 -10.30 -3.72
CA SER A 343 -6.46 -10.63 -3.87
C SER A 343 -6.17 -11.12 -5.29
N TYR A 344 -5.29 -10.39 -5.98
CA TYR A 344 -4.87 -10.73 -7.33
C TYR A 344 -4.08 -12.05 -7.35
N ARG A 345 -3.24 -12.27 -6.34
CA ARG A 345 -2.45 -13.49 -6.13
C ARG A 345 -3.32 -14.74 -5.99
N ARG A 346 -4.54 -14.59 -5.45
CA ARG A 346 -5.54 -15.67 -5.34
C ARG A 346 -6.45 -15.77 -6.56
N GLY A 347 -6.15 -15.05 -7.65
CA GLY A 347 -6.93 -15.08 -8.89
C GLY A 347 -8.19 -14.22 -8.85
N ASN A 348 -8.44 -13.47 -7.77
CA ASN A 348 -9.57 -12.57 -7.67
C ASN A 348 -9.21 -11.19 -8.23
N ARG A 349 -9.82 -10.82 -9.36
CA ARG A 349 -9.50 -9.61 -10.11
C ARG A 349 -10.25 -8.35 -9.66
N GLY A 350 -11.09 -8.44 -8.61
CA GLY A 350 -11.72 -7.29 -8.00
C GLY A 350 -10.72 -6.26 -7.47
N ARG A 351 -11.21 -5.09 -7.05
CA ARG A 351 -10.38 -4.04 -6.45
C ARG A 351 -11.01 -3.54 -5.15
N LEU A 352 -10.17 -3.43 -4.15
CA LEU A 352 -10.43 -2.64 -2.95
C LEU A 352 -10.11 -1.19 -3.27
N VAL A 353 -10.70 -0.27 -2.51
CA VAL A 353 -10.45 1.16 -2.64
C VAL A 353 -10.16 1.74 -1.26
N THR A 354 -9.04 2.43 -1.14
CA THR A 354 -8.74 3.25 0.03
C THR A 354 -8.91 4.71 -0.35
N LEU A 355 -9.77 5.40 0.40
CA LEU A 355 -10.09 6.79 0.23
C LEU A 355 -9.82 7.58 1.50
N ALA A 356 -9.36 8.82 1.35
CA ALA A 356 -9.30 9.80 2.42
C ALA A 356 -9.50 11.21 1.88
N ALA A 357 -10.03 12.11 2.69
CA ALA A 357 -10.16 13.53 2.39
C ALA A 357 -9.66 14.37 3.56
N LEU A 358 -9.30 15.63 3.30
CA LEU A 358 -9.13 16.59 4.39
C LEU A 358 -10.51 16.99 4.95
N PRO A 359 -10.68 17.11 6.28
CA PRO A 359 -11.94 17.48 6.92
C PRO A 359 -12.42 18.88 6.55
#